data_AF-A0A356HY25-F1
#
_entry.id   AF-A0A356HY25-F1
#
_cell.length_a   1.000
_cell.length_b   1.000
_cell.length_c   1.000
_cell.angle_alpha   90.00
_cell.angle_beta   90.00
_cell.angle_gamma   90.00
#
_symmetry.space_group_name_H-M   'P 1'
#
loop_
_entity.id
_entity.type
_entity.pdbx_description
1 polymer ?
#
loop_
_entity_poly.entity_id
_entity_poly.type
_entity_poly.pdbx_seq_one_letter_code
_entity_poly.pdbx_strand_id
1 'polypeptide(L)'
;MKLDTHTVNLDAFKFKEGVILKDDKGNTYKSSSVKESGSGHHRQTEIRFKNPGKVKFVELVVKDIDGVKETVFKWQASEGMKM
;
A
#
# COMPACT_ATOMS: atom_id res chain seq x y z
N MET A 1 -32.37 -16.02 -8.26
CA MET A 1 -31.62 -15.42 -7.15
C MET A 1 -30.24 -15.04 -7.65
N LYS A 2 -29.83 -13.78 -7.51
CA LYS A 2 -28.45 -13.32 -7.77
C LYS A 2 -27.81 -13.11 -6.41
N LEU A 3 -26.75 -13.85 -6.12
CA LEU A 3 -25.89 -13.59 -4.98
C LEU A 3 -24.97 -12.44 -5.39
N ASP A 4 -25.27 -11.24 -4.90
CA ASP A 4 -24.37 -10.10 -5.04
C ASP A 4 -23.37 -10.13 -3.89
N THR A 5 -22.14 -10.55 -4.19
CA THR A 5 -21.02 -10.61 -3.25
C THR A 5 -20.18 -9.32 -3.26
N HIS A 6 -20.62 -8.27 -3.94
CA HIS A 6 -19.87 -7.01 -4.08
C HIS A 6 -20.44 -5.95 -3.14
N THR A 7 -20.10 -6.03 -1.86
CA THR A 7 -20.69 -5.15 -0.84
C THR A 7 -19.91 -3.87 -0.56
N VAL A 8 -18.77 -3.63 -1.21
CA VAL A 8 -17.90 -2.50 -0.85
C VAL A 8 -17.51 -1.69 -2.07
N ASN A 9 -17.87 -0.40 -2.06
CA ASN A 9 -17.36 0.56 -3.02
C ASN A 9 -16.01 1.11 -2.50
N LEU A 10 -14.93 0.79 -3.19
CA LEU A 10 -13.59 1.25 -2.83
C LEU A 10 -13.16 2.51 -3.59
N ASP A 11 -13.97 3.12 -4.46
CA ASP A 11 -13.61 4.30 -5.26
C ASP A 11 -13.22 5.52 -4.39
N ALA A 12 -13.76 5.60 -3.17
CA ALA A 12 -13.40 6.63 -2.19
C ALA A 12 -11.98 6.45 -1.64
N PHE A 13 -11.43 5.23 -1.67
CA PHE A 13 -10.08 4.96 -1.20
C PHE A 13 -9.03 5.67 -2.05
N LYS A 14 -8.18 6.48 -1.39
CA LYS A 14 -7.10 7.21 -2.04
C LYS A 14 -5.77 6.52 -1.73
N PHE A 15 -5.28 5.73 -2.69
CA PHE A 15 -4.01 4.99 -2.55
C PHE A 15 -2.82 5.86 -2.14
N LYS A 16 -2.79 7.12 -2.60
CA LYS A 16 -1.74 8.10 -2.28
C LYS A 16 -1.68 8.48 -0.80
N GLU A 17 -2.81 8.41 -0.11
CA GLU A 17 -2.94 8.83 1.29
C GLU A 17 -3.00 7.63 2.23
N GLY A 18 -3.70 6.58 1.80
CA GLY A 18 -3.89 5.35 2.58
C GLY A 18 -2.69 4.40 2.54
N VAL A 19 -1.65 4.65 1.73
CA VAL A 19 -0.48 3.75 1.63
C VAL A 19 0.81 4.50 1.94
N ILE A 20 1.55 4.00 2.92
CA ILE A 20 2.85 4.54 3.33
C ILE A 20 3.89 3.43 3.43
N LEU A 21 5.16 3.76 3.19
CA LEU A 21 6.28 2.86 3.44
C LEU A 21 6.98 3.29 4.72
N LYS A 22 7.34 2.34 5.58
CA LYS A 22 8.17 2.55 6.77
C LYS A 22 9.43 1.71 6.71
N ASP A 23 10.50 2.14 7.39
CA ASP A 23 11.72 1.35 7.55
C ASP A 23 11.96 0.92 9.00
N ASP A 24 13.03 0.14 9.21
CA ASP A 24 13.44 -0.34 10.55
C ASP A 24 13.93 0.75 11.51
N LYS A 25 14.15 1.97 11.00
CA LYS A 25 14.60 3.14 11.77
C LYS A 25 13.42 4.04 12.15
N GLY A 26 12.21 3.70 11.74
CA GLY A 26 11.00 4.48 11.98
C GLY A 26 10.78 5.62 10.98
N ASN A 27 11.57 5.72 9.90
CA ASN A 27 11.33 6.70 8.85
C ASN A 27 10.07 6.32 8.08
N THR A 28 9.28 7.33 7.70
CA THR A 28 8.08 7.14 6.87
C THR A 28 8.26 7.83 5.52
N TYR A 29 7.91 7.13 4.45
CA TYR A 29 8.03 7.59 3.07
C TYR A 29 6.65 7.65 2.44
N LYS A 30 6.29 8.84 1.96
CA LYS A 30 5.08 9.03 1.14
C LYS A 30 5.35 8.52 -0.28
N SER A 31 4.29 8.10 -0.97
CA SER A 31 4.37 7.69 -2.38
C SER A 31 4.85 8.85 -3.26
N SER A 32 5.88 8.61 -4.06
CA SER A 32 6.38 9.52 -5.10
C SER A 32 5.48 9.53 -6.33
N SER A 33 4.87 8.40 -6.67
CA SER A 33 3.93 8.25 -7.77
C SER A 33 2.93 7.15 -7.46
N VAL A 34 1.70 7.34 -7.93
CA VAL A 34 0.59 6.38 -7.82
C VAL A 34 -0.03 6.31 -9.20
N LYS A 35 -0.08 5.11 -9.78
CA LYS A 35 -0.84 4.82 -10.99
C LYS A 35 -1.93 3.85 -10.60
N GLU A 36 -3.18 4.26 -10.75
CA GLU A 36 -4.34 3.45 -10.38
C GLU A 36 -5.11 3.03 -11.64
N SER A 37 -5.70 1.84 -11.57
CA SER A 37 -6.58 1.28 -12.60
C SER A 37 -7.69 0.46 -11.97
N GLY A 38 -8.77 0.24 -12.72
CA GLY A 38 -10.00 -0.37 -12.21
C GLY A 38 -10.88 0.62 -11.44
N SER A 39 -12.08 0.16 -11.08
CA SER A 39 -13.10 0.95 -10.39
C SER A 39 -14.01 0.05 -9.56
N GLY A 40 -14.77 0.64 -8.64
CA GLY A 40 -15.62 -0.10 -7.71
C GLY A 40 -14.76 -0.94 -6.75
N HIS A 41 -15.05 -2.24 -6.66
CA HIS A 41 -14.37 -3.15 -5.73
C HIS A 41 -13.07 -3.78 -6.31
N HIS A 42 -12.89 -3.78 -7.62
CA HIS A 42 -11.68 -4.33 -8.26
C HIS A 42 -10.78 -3.17 -8.70
N ARG A 43 -9.90 -2.76 -7.80
CA ARG A 43 -8.94 -1.67 -8.03
C ARG A 43 -7.52 -2.20 -7.90
N GLN A 44 -6.64 -1.70 -8.75
CA GLN A 44 -5.22 -2.01 -8.74
C GLN A 44 -4.42 -0.71 -8.72
N THR A 45 -3.26 -0.73 -8.07
CA THR A 45 -2.33 0.40 -8.15
C THR A 45 -0.88 -0.05 -8.23
N GLU A 46 -0.08 0.70 -8.99
CA GLU A 46 1.38 0.71 -8.89
C GLU A 46 1.79 1.95 -8.09
N ILE A 47 2.45 1.73 -6.95
CA ILE A 47 2.96 2.80 -6.08
C ILE A 47 4.48 2.78 -6.10
N ARG A 48 5.09 3.95 -6.31
CA ARG A 48 6.55 4.13 -6.25
C ARG A 48 6.93 4.96 -5.04
N PHE A 49 7.97 4.55 -4.33
CA PHE A 49 8.55 5.26 -3.20
C PHE A 49 9.98 5.68 -3.49
N LYS A 50 10.47 6.68 -2.76
CA LYS A 50 11.91 6.95 -2.74
C LYS A 50 12.62 5.76 -2.07
N ASN A 51 13.76 5.34 -2.63
CA ASN A 51 14.55 4.28 -2.03
C ASN A 51 15.01 4.69 -0.61
N PRO A 52 14.69 3.90 0.44
CA PRO A 52 15.06 4.20 1.82
C PRO A 52 16.56 3.99 2.12
N GLY A 53 17.34 3.46 1.18
CA GLY A 53 18.77 3.21 1.31
C GLY A 53 19.04 1.90 2.07
N LYS A 54 20.09 1.87 2.89
CA LYS A 54 20.44 0.69 3.70
C LYS A 54 19.55 0.60 4.95
N VAL A 55 18.60 -0.32 4.89
CA VAL A 55 17.62 -0.66 5.94
C VAL A 55 17.61 -2.17 6.14
N LYS A 56 17.17 -2.65 7.30
CA LYS A 56 17.05 -4.09 7.61
C LYS A 56 15.74 -4.66 7.08
N PHE A 57 14.68 -3.86 7.13
CA PHE A 57 13.37 -4.22 6.59
C PHE A 57 12.63 -2.97 6.15
N VAL A 58 11.62 -3.19 5.32
CA VAL A 58 10.61 -2.19 5.00
C VAL A 58 9.22 -2.75 5.26
N GLU A 59 8.30 -1.87 5.62
CA GLU A 59 6.90 -2.17 5.89
C GLU A 59 6.02 -1.31 4.99
N LEU A 60 5.17 -1.94 4.17
CA LEU A 60 4.10 -1.26 3.45
C LEU A 60 2.86 -1.29 4.34
N VAL A 61 2.40 -0.12 4.73
CA VAL A 61 1.26 0.05 5.61
C VAL A 61 0.10 0.59 4.78
N VAL A 62 -0.97 -0.19 4.69
CA VAL A 62 -2.23 0.20 4.04
C VAL A 62 -3.24 0.47 5.15
N LYS A 63 -3.80 1.68 5.19
CA LYS A 63 -4.70 2.14 6.25
C LYS A 63 -6.10 2.34 5.72
N ASP A 64 -7.08 2.21 6.62
CA ASP A 64 -8.46 2.63 6.42
C ASP A 64 -9.10 2.09 5.13
N ILE A 65 -8.85 0.82 4.82
CA ILE A 65 -9.50 0.11 3.71
C ILE A 65 -10.63 -0.75 4.27
N ASP A 66 -11.87 -0.45 3.88
CA ASP A 66 -13.07 -1.22 4.26
C ASP A 66 -13.20 -1.49 5.78
N GLY A 67 -13.00 -0.46 6.60
CA GLY A 67 -13.07 -0.57 8.07
C GLY A 67 -11.88 -1.29 8.73
N VAL A 68 -10.94 -1.84 7.94
CA VAL A 68 -9.65 -2.31 8.43
C VAL A 68 -8.74 -1.11 8.67
N LYS A 69 -8.42 -0.87 9.94
CA LYS A 69 -7.59 0.27 10.36
C LYS A 69 -6.19 0.23 9.74
N GLU A 70 -5.55 -0.95 9.75
CA GLU A 70 -4.20 -1.11 9.26
C GLU A 70 -3.92 -2.54 8.80
N THR A 71 -3.34 -2.67 7.61
CA THR A 71 -2.76 -3.89 7.07
C THR A 71 -1.28 -3.63 6.79
N VAL A 72 -0.41 -4.47 7.34
CA VAL A 72 1.05 -4.31 7.24
C VAL A 72 1.65 -5.48 6.47
N PHE A 73 2.39 -5.16 5.42
CA PHE A 73 3.23 -6.10 4.69
C PHE A 73 4.69 -5.81 5.00
N LYS A 74 5.47 -6.80 5.40
CA LYS A 74 6.86 -6.63 5.83
C LYS A 74 7.79 -7.48 4.98
N TRP A 75 8.88 -6.87 4.51
CA TRP A 75 9.94 -7.56 3.77
C TRP A 75 11.28 -7.29 4.43
N GLN A 76 12.08 -8.35 4.59
CA GLN A 76 13.48 -8.20 4.96
C GLN A 76 14.25 -7.65 3.76
N ALA A 77 15.01 -6.59 3.98
CA ALA A 77 15.94 -6.09 2.98
C ALA A 77 17.20 -6.97 3.05
N SER A 78 17.21 -8.06 2.28
CA SER A 78 18.45 -8.78 2.03
C SER A 78 19.44 -7.85 1.32
N GLU A 79 20.75 -7.99 1.56
CA GLU A 79 21.76 -7.30 0.78
C GLU A 79 21.50 -7.52 -0.71
N GLY A 80 21.03 -6.48 -1.41
CA GLY A 80 20.66 -6.56 -2.83
C GLY A 80 19.18 -6.46 -3.16
N MET A 81 18.30 -5.99 -2.27
CA MET A 81 16.95 -5.56 -2.68
C MET A 81 17.06 -4.38 -3.65
N LYS A 82 17.18 -4.69 -4.96
CA LYS A 82 17.01 -3.73 -6.05
C LYS A 82 15.53 -3.35 -6.08
N MET A 83 15.21 -2.26 -5.37
CA MET A 83 13.98 -1.50 -5.56
C MET A 83 14.09 -0.66 -6.84
#